data_AF-A0A832LZI4-F1
#
_entry.id   AF-A0A832LZI4-F1
#
_cell.length_a   1.000
_cell.length_b   1.000
_cell.length_c   1.000
_cell.angle_alpha   90.00
_cell.angle_beta   90.00
_cell.angle_gamma   90.00
#
_symmetry.space_group_name_H-M   'P 1'
#
loop_
_entity.id
_entity.type
_entity.pdbx_description
1 polymer ?
#
loop_
_entity_poly.entity_id
_entity_poly.type
_entity_poly.pdbx_seq_one_letter_code
_entity_poly.pdbx_strand_id
1 'polypeptide(L)' 'MTTEWYAFDVKARKKVRIKNPQFVQLKNGRWAVTGESEETGIKVFRFLSKEEVEKYVMKR' A
#
# COMPACT_ATOMS: atom_id res chain seq x y z
N MET A 1 8.64 10.71 10.02
CA MET A 1 7.22 10.29 9.97
C MET A 1 7.12 9.00 9.18
N THR A 2 7.20 7.86 9.84
CA THR A 2 6.97 6.54 9.23
C THR A 2 5.49 6.42 8.92
N THR A 3 5.13 6.54 7.65
CA THR A 3 3.74 6.35 7.22
C THR A 3 3.48 4.86 7.22
N GLU A 4 2.73 4.39 8.21
CA GLU A 4 2.38 2.99 8.34
C GLU A 4 1.21 2.68 7.42
N TRP A 5 1.46 1.84 6.42
CA TRP A 5 0.43 1.41 5.50
C TRP A 5 -0.24 0.16 6.04
N TYR A 6 -1.57 0.14 6.03
CA TYR A 6 -2.35 -1.03 6.41
C TYR A 6 -3.15 -1.52 5.21
N ALA A 7 -3.14 -2.82 4.98
CA ALA A 7 -3.97 -3.48 3.98
C ALA A 7 -4.77 -4.61 4.61
N PHE A 8 -5.86 -4.98 3.96
CA PHE A 8 -6.60 -6.17 4.35
C PHE A 8 -5.89 -7.40 3.81
N ASP A 9 -5.50 -8.30 4.71
CA ASP A 9 -4.94 -9.59 4.34
C ASP A 9 -6.06 -10.61 4.26
N VAL A 10 -6.27 -11.16 3.06
CA VAL A 10 -7.33 -12.14 2.79
C VAL A 10 -7.09 -13.48 3.49
N LYS A 11 -5.84 -13.85 3.77
CA LYS A 11 -5.48 -15.07 4.49
C LYS A 11 -5.63 -14.89 6.00
N ALA A 12 -5.16 -13.76 6.53
CA ALA A 12 -5.31 -13.44 7.95
C ALA A 12 -6.72 -12.93 8.31
N ARG A 13 -7.53 -12.56 7.31
CA ARG A 13 -8.88 -11.99 7.43
C ARG A 13 -8.94 -10.75 8.34
N LYS A 14 -7.84 -10.03 8.44
CA LYS A 14 -7.69 -8.83 9.29
C LYS A 14 -6.90 -7.76 8.57
N LYS A 15 -7.02 -6.53 9.06
CA LYS A 15 -6.14 -5.44 8.62
C LYS A 15 -4.77 -5.64 9.24
N VAL A 16 -3.76 -5.72 8.40
CA VAL A 16 -2.36 -5.93 8.80
C VAL A 16 -1.51 -4.80 8.26
N ARG A 17 -0.35 -4.62 8.87
CA ARG A 17 0.67 -3.69 8.37
C ARG A 17 1.30 -4.23 7.10
N ILE A 18 1.59 -3.31 6.18
CA ILE A 18 2.39 -3.57 4.99
C ILE A 18 3.85 -3.33 5.35
N LYS A 19 4.65 -4.39 5.31
CA LYS A 19 6.11 -4.33 5.31
C LYS A 19 6.61 -3.96 3.92
N ASN A 20 7.69 -3.16 3.90
CA ASN A 20 8.33 -2.68 2.67
C ASN A 20 7.33 -2.06 1.66
N PRO A 21 6.56 -1.04 2.06
CA PRO A 21 5.59 -0.40 1.19
C PRO A 21 6.29 0.28 0.00
N GLN A 22 5.91 -0.11 -1.20
CA GLN A 22 6.41 0.41 -2.47
C GLN A 22 5.26 1.00 -3.27
N PHE A 23 5.44 2.23 -3.72
CA PHE A 23 4.46 2.91 -4.57
C PHE A 23 4.62 2.42 -6.01
N VAL A 24 3.55 1.90 -6.59
CA VAL A 24 3.51 1.43 -7.96
C VAL A 24 2.37 2.10 -8.72
N GLN A 25 2.66 2.54 -9.93
CA GLN A 25 1.65 2.99 -10.86
C GLN A 25 1.17 1.79 -11.69
N LEU A 26 -0.12 1.51 -11.64
CA LEU A 26 -0.75 0.46 -12.43
C LEU A 26 -0.93 0.94 -13.87
N LYS A 27 -1.05 -0.02 -14.80
CA LYS A 27 -1.24 0.25 -16.24
C LYS A 27 -2.49 1.09 -16.58
N ASN A 28 -3.44 1.20 -15.65
CA ASN A 28 -4.64 2.03 -15.78
C ASN A 28 -4.45 3.47 -15.26
N GLY A 29 -3.21 3.88 -14.95
CA GLY A 29 -2.89 5.21 -14.42
C GLY A 29 -3.20 5.40 -12.94
N ARG A 30 -3.76 4.38 -12.25
CA ARG A 30 -4.00 4.43 -10.79
C ARG A 30 -2.72 4.10 -10.03
N TRP A 31 -2.56 4.73 -8.89
CA TRP A 31 -1.47 4.43 -7.97
C TRP A 31 -1.93 3.48 -6.88
N ALA A 32 -1.02 2.62 -6.46
CA ALA A 32 -1.21 1.72 -5.34
C ALA A 32 0.09 1.59 -4.53
N VAL A 33 -0.04 1.34 -3.24
CA VAL A 33 1.04 0.84 -2.40
C VAL A 33 0.97 -0.67 -2.43
N THR A 34 2.05 -1.29 -2.87
CA THR A 34 2.26 -2.72 -2.74
C THR A 34 3.27 -2.99 -1.64
N GLY A 35 3.18 -4.14 -1.00
CA GLY A 35 4.22 -4.62 -0.09
C GLY A 35 3.84 -5.99 0.45
N GLU A 36 4.50 -6.41 1.51
CA GLU A 36 4.27 -7.71 2.12
C GLU A 36 3.43 -7.59 3.38
N SER A 37 2.51 -8.51 3.58
CA SER A 37 1.79 -8.65 4.84
C SER A 37 2.77 -9.01 5.96
N GLU A 38 2.73 -8.27 7.05
CA GLU A 38 3.51 -8.57 8.26
C GLU A 38 3.22 -9.97 8.84
N GLU A 39 2.00 -10.47 8.64
CA GLU A 39 1.50 -11.69 9.26
C GLU A 39 1.70 -12.92 8.38
N THR A 40 1.34 -12.83 7.10
CA THR A 40 1.32 -14.00 6.20
C THR A 40 2.39 -13.95 5.13
N GLY A 41 3.11 -12.82 5.02
CA GLY A 41 4.14 -12.61 3.99
C GLY A 41 3.57 -12.49 2.56
N ILE A 42 2.25 -12.49 2.38
CA ILE A 42 1.67 -12.35 1.04
C ILE A 42 1.80 -10.92 0.54
N LYS A 43 1.87 -10.80 -0.79
CA LYS A 43 1.84 -9.49 -1.44
C LYS A 43 0.45 -8.87 -1.32
N VAL A 44 0.38 -7.74 -0.62
CA VAL A 44 -0.83 -6.95 -0.44
C VAL A 44 -0.76 -5.67 -1.27
N PHE A 45 -1.92 -5.20 -1.70
CA PHE A 45 -2.06 -3.99 -2.49
C PHE A 45 -3.11 -3.09 -1.85
N ARG A 46 -2.74 -1.83 -1.64
CA ARG A 46 -3.65 -0.77 -1.21
C ARG A 46 -3.69 0.31 -2.28
N PHE A 47 -4.86 0.53 -2.86
CA PHE A 47 -5.05 1.62 -3.81
C PHE A 47 -4.99 2.96 -3.10
N LEU A 48 -4.35 3.93 -3.75
CA LEU A 48 -4.23 5.30 -3.25
C LEU A 48 -5.23 6.21 -3.94
N SER A 49 -5.78 7.14 -3.18
CA SER A 49 -6.54 8.27 -3.72
C SER A 49 -5.60 9.32 -4.31
N LYS A 50 -6.10 10.18 -5.21
CA LYS A 50 -5.29 11.26 -5.82
C LYS A 50 -4.56 12.11 -4.78
N GLU A 51 -5.22 12.46 -3.68
CA GLU A 51 -4.64 13.25 -2.59
C GLU A 51 -3.46 12.55 -1.90
N GLU A 52 -3.57 11.23 -1.68
CA GLU A 52 -2.48 10.46 -1.08
C GLU A 52 -1.30 10.32 -2.05
N VAL A 53 -1.56 10.15 -3.35
CA VAL A 53 -0.51 10.14 -4.37
C VAL A 53 0.24 11.46 -4.36
N GLU A 54 -0.48 12.58 -4.38
CA GLU A 54 0.11 13.91 -4.40
C GLU A 54 0.99 14.14 -3.16
N LYS A 55 0.49 13.70 -1.99
CA LYS A 55 1.18 13.85 -0.70
C LYS A 55 2.40 12.94 -0.52
N TYR A 56 2.33 11.69 -0.97
CA TYR A 56 3.34 10.67 -0.66
C TYR A 56 4.28 10.36 -1.83
N VAL A 57 3.76 10.38 -3.06
CA VAL A 57 4.53 10.10 -4.28
C VAL A 57 5.04 11.40 -4.90
N MET A 58 4.18 12.42 -4.94
CA MET A 58 4.38 13.62 -5.74
C MET A 58 4.86 14.82 -4.92
N LYS A 59 5.41 14.59 -3.71
CA LYS A 59 5.94 15.59 -2.76
C LYS A 59 6.38 16.86 -3.49
N ARG A 60 5.46 17.83 -3.54
CA ARG A 60 5.66 19.15 -4.13
C ARG A 60 5.82 20.17 -3.01
#